data_AF-A0A9D7M555-F1
#
_entry.id   AF-A0A9D7M555-F1
#
_cell.length_a   1.000
_cell.length_b   1.000
_cell.length_c   1.000
_cell.angle_alpha   90.00
_cell.angle_beta   90.00
_cell.angle_gamma   90.00
#
_symmetry.space_group_name_H-M   'P 1'
#
loop_
_entity.id
_entity.type
_entity.pdbx_description
1 polymer ?
#
loop_
_entity_poly.entity_id
_entity_poly.type
_entity_poly.pdbx_seq_one_letter_code
_entity_poly.pdbx_strand_id
1 'polypeptide(L)'
;MSNFFEIIMDIIGWLQIVASPFLIGLGIGVLIYFCDQNNTNLIIAIGLAILGLIIGIIWATKIWKTKGSMWFVSQVSATPDLDNLNTVDNEKNSRQH
;
A
#
# COMPACT_ATOMS: atom_id res chain seq x y z
N MET A 1 -18.62 5.34 -18.50
CA MET A 1 -17.85 4.09 -18.70
C MET A 1 -16.38 4.40 -18.55
N SER A 2 -15.80 4.14 -17.37
CA SER A 2 -14.34 3.88 -17.18
C SER A 2 -14.04 3.40 -15.75
N ASN A 3 -14.94 2.62 -15.13
CA ASN A 3 -14.80 2.16 -13.74
C ASN A 3 -13.71 1.08 -13.60
N PHE A 4 -13.23 0.51 -14.71
CA PHE A 4 -12.22 -0.55 -14.72
C PHE A 4 -10.85 -0.05 -14.23
N PHE A 5 -10.43 1.15 -14.64
CA PHE A 5 -9.18 1.76 -14.18
C PHE A 5 -9.22 2.07 -12.69
N GLU A 6 -10.35 2.54 -12.19
CA GLU A 6 -10.56 2.85 -10.78
C GLU A 6 -10.48 1.58 -9.92
N ILE A 7 -11.16 0.51 -10.35
CA ILE A 7 -11.09 -0.81 -9.71
C ILE A 7 -9.66 -1.37 -9.74
N ILE A 8 -8.94 -1.24 -10.85
CA ILE A 8 -7.55 -1.71 -10.95
C ILE A 8 -6.65 -0.94 -9.97
N MET A 9 -6.74 0.38 -9.93
CA MET A 9 -5.93 1.19 -9.02
C MET A 9 -6.20 0.84 -7.55
N ASP A 10 -7.47 0.57 -7.21
CA ASP A 10 -7.85 0.12 -5.87
C ASP A 10 -7.28 -1.27 -5.55
N ILE A 11 -7.34 -2.21 -6.50
CA ILE A 11 -6.75 -3.56 -6.35
C ILE A 11 -5.22 -3.49 -6.21
N ILE A 12 -4.56 -2.63 -6.98
CA ILE A 12 -3.10 -2.45 -6.90
C ILE A 12 -2.71 -1.89 -5.53
N GLY A 13 -3.44 -0.89 -5.02
CA GLY A 13 -3.22 -0.35 -3.68
C GLY A 13 -3.45 -1.40 -2.59
N TRP A 14 -4.51 -2.19 -2.69
CA TRP A 14 -4.77 -3.32 -1.80
C TRP A 14 -3.62 -4.35 -1.84
N LEU A 15 -3.16 -4.72 -3.03
CA LEU A 15 -2.08 -5.69 -3.19
C LEU A 15 -0.76 -5.18 -2.62
N GLN A 16 -0.45 -3.89 -2.76
CA GLN A 16 0.73 -3.27 -2.16
C GLN A 16 0.68 -3.31 -0.62
N ILE A 17 -0.50 -3.16 -0.01
CA ILE A 17 -0.68 -3.28 1.43
C ILE A 17 -0.49 -4.72 1.89
N VAL A 18 -1.06 -5.70 1.17
CA VAL A 18 -0.84 -7.14 1.46
C VAL A 18 0.63 -7.54 1.29
N ALA A 19 1.31 -6.95 0.31
CA ALA A 19 2.70 -7.27 0.01
C ALA A 19 3.63 -6.98 1.18
N SER A 20 3.38 -5.96 2.01
CA SER A 20 4.28 -5.61 3.12
C SER A 20 4.38 -6.70 4.20
N PRO A 21 3.27 -7.16 4.84
CA PRO A 21 3.30 -8.27 5.78
C PRO A 21 3.81 -9.58 5.15
N PHE A 22 3.47 -9.82 3.88
CA PHE A 22 3.92 -11.00 3.15
C PHE A 22 5.43 -11.01 2.93
N LEU A 23 6.02 -9.89 2.49
CA LEU A 23 7.46 -9.73 2.27
C LEU A 23 8.24 -9.85 3.58
N ILE A 24 7.72 -9.34 4.69
CA ILE A 24 8.32 -9.52 6.01
C ILE A 24 8.30 -10.99 6.42
N GLY A 25 7.16 -11.67 6.25
CA GLY A 25 7.05 -13.11 6.51
C GLY A 25 8.01 -13.95 5.65
N LEU A 26 8.15 -13.60 4.37
CA LEU A 26 9.11 -14.20 3.45
C LEU A 26 10.56 -13.96 3.88
N GLY A 27 10.91 -12.73 4.24
CA GLY A 27 12.27 -12.37 4.68
C GLY A 27 12.68 -13.14 5.93
N ILE A 28 11.77 -13.24 6.92
CA ILE A 28 11.99 -14.01 8.13
C ILE A 28 12.10 -15.51 7.81
N GLY A 29 11.21 -16.05 6.96
CA GLY A 29 11.24 -17.45 6.56
C GLY A 29 12.53 -17.85 5.82
N VAL A 30 13.01 -16.98 4.92
CA VAL A 30 14.27 -17.18 4.19
C VAL A 30 15.46 -17.13 5.14
N LEU A 31 15.50 -16.18 6.09
CA LEU A 31 16.55 -16.11 7.11
C LEU A 31 16.62 -17.39 7.95
N ILE A 32 15.46 -17.93 8.36
CA ILE A 32 15.40 -19.19 9.12
C ILE A 32 15.92 -20.37 8.29
N TYR A 33 15.57 -20.44 7.00
CA TYR A 33 16.02 -21.51 6.12
C TYR A 33 17.53 -21.47 5.83
N PHE A 34 18.12 -20.28 5.69
CA PHE A 34 19.58 -20.13 5.51
C PHE A 34 20.38 -20.44 6.77
N CYS A 35 19.79 -20.27 7.95
CA CYS A 35 20.46 -20.55 9.22
C CYS A 35 20.61 -22.07 9.45
N ASP A 36 19.57 -22.85 9.16
CA ASP A 36 19.60 -24.30 9.27
C ASP A 36 18.76 -24.93 8.16
N GLN A 37 19.45 -25.58 7.22
CA GLN A 37 18.86 -26.11 5.99
C GLN A 37 18.19 -27.46 6.23
N ASN A 38 17.17 -27.47 7.09
CA ASN A 38 16.47 -28.66 7.55
C ASN A 38 15.02 -28.70 7.04
N ASN A 39 14.48 -29.90 6.79
CA ASN A 39 13.11 -30.07 6.27
C ASN A 39 12.06 -29.47 7.21
N THR A 40 12.30 -29.53 8.53
CA THR A 40 11.42 -28.91 9.54
C THR A 40 11.37 -27.38 9.40
N ASN A 41 12.51 -26.73 9.12
CA ASN A 41 12.58 -25.28 8.95
C ASN A 41 11.89 -24.82 7.68
N LEU A 42 11.91 -25.62 6.61
CA LEU A 42 11.17 -25.36 5.39
C LEU A 42 9.65 -25.36 5.65
N ILE A 43 9.15 -26.32 6.42
CA ILE A 43 7.74 -26.38 6.83
C ILE A 43 7.35 -25.16 7.66
N ILE A 44 8.20 -24.75 8.61
CA ILE A 44 7.99 -23.57 9.45
C ILE A 44 7.99 -22.28 8.60
N ALA A 45 8.92 -22.16 7.65
CA ALA A 45 9.01 -21.00 6.76
C ALA A 45 7.77 -20.87 5.87
N ILE A 46 7.26 -21.97 5.32
CA ILE A 46 6.00 -21.99 4.58
C ILE A 46 4.83 -21.57 5.49
N GLY A 47 4.79 -22.09 6.72
CA GLY A 47 3.78 -21.70 7.71
C GLY A 47 3.79 -20.19 8.00
N LEU A 48 4.97 -19.62 8.21
CA LEU A 48 5.16 -18.17 8.41
C LEU A 48 4.74 -17.35 7.19
N ALA A 49 5.07 -17.79 5.98
CA ALA A 49 4.65 -17.13 4.75
C ALA A 49 3.12 -17.14 4.59
N ILE A 50 2.46 -18.26 4.88
CA ILE A 50 1.01 -18.39 4.83
C ILE A 50 0.36 -17.49 5.90
N LEU A 51 0.88 -17.48 7.12
CA LEU A 51 0.38 -16.61 8.19
C LEU A 51 0.53 -15.12 7.82
N GLY A 52 1.70 -14.73 7.28
CA GLY A 52 1.93 -13.37 6.80
C GLY A 52 0.96 -12.97 5.68
N LEU A 53 0.66 -13.89 4.76
CA LEU A 53 -0.33 -13.69 3.70
C LEU A 53 -1.74 -13.50 4.28
N ILE A 54 -2.18 -14.37 5.20
CA ILE A 54 -3.52 -14.30 5.81
C ILE A 54 -3.68 -12.99 6.58
N ILE A 55 -2.69 -12.63 7.41
CA ILE A 55 -2.70 -11.37 8.16
C ILE A 55 -2.73 -10.19 7.20
N GLY A 56 -1.90 -10.20 6.15
CA GLY A 56 -1.87 -9.17 5.12
C GLY A 56 -3.21 -8.99 4.43
N ILE A 57 -3.87 -10.08 4.02
CA ILE A 57 -5.20 -10.07 3.40
C ILE A 57 -6.24 -9.46 4.34
N ILE A 58 -6.28 -9.89 5.61
CA ILE A 58 -7.24 -9.37 6.60
C ILE A 58 -7.03 -7.87 6.80
N TRP A 59 -5.78 -7.44 6.93
CA TRP A 59 -5.42 -6.04 7.16
C TRP A 59 -5.75 -5.16 5.96
N ALA A 60 -5.39 -5.58 4.76
CA ALA A 60 -5.69 -4.86 3.53
C ALA A 60 -7.19 -4.78 3.27
N THR A 61 -7.94 -5.86 3.53
CA THR A 61 -9.41 -5.88 3.41
C THR A 61 -10.07 -4.92 4.41
N LYS A 62 -9.53 -4.82 5.63
CA LYS A 62 -10.00 -3.86 6.64
C LYS A 62 -9.75 -2.42 6.21
N ILE A 63 -8.57 -2.11 5.65
CA ILE A 63 -8.26 -0.77 5.11
C ILE A 63 -9.19 -0.44 3.93
N TRP A 64 -9.37 -1.39 3.01
CA TRP A 64 -10.20 -1.21 1.81
C TRP A 64 -11.64 -0.84 2.18
N LYS A 65 -12.22 -1.53 3.17
CA LYS A 65 -13.58 -1.23 3.67
C LYS A 65 -13.72 0.08 4.45
N THR A 66 -12.64 0.63 5.01
CA THR A 66 -12.75 1.76 5.94
C THR A 66 -12.53 3.11 5.27
N LYS A 67 -11.63 3.21 4.28
CA LYS A 67 -11.25 4.50 3.67
C LYS A 67 -11.16 4.51 2.14
N GLY A 68 -11.24 3.35 1.48
CA GLY A 68 -10.88 3.20 0.06
C GLY A 68 -9.36 3.31 -0.12
N SER A 69 -8.75 2.37 -0.85
CA SER A 69 -7.29 2.37 -1.09
C SER A 69 -6.81 3.63 -1.82
N MET A 70 -7.70 4.28 -2.57
CA MET A 70 -7.45 5.53 -3.27
C MET A 70 -7.14 6.73 -2.35
N TRP A 71 -7.60 6.75 -1.09
CA TRP A 71 -7.26 7.82 -0.12
C TRP A 71 -5.78 7.77 0.31
N PHE A 72 -5.17 6.58 0.31
CA PHE A 72 -3.75 6.40 0.69
C PHE A 72 -2.82 6.75 -0.47
N VAL A 73 -3.18 6.35 -1.70
CA VAL A 73 -2.42 6.71 -2.91
C VAL A 73 -2.54 8.20 -3.18
N SER A 74 -3.73 8.80 -3.05
CA SER A 74 -3.92 10.24 -3.26
C SER A 74 -3.09 11.09 -2.30
N GLN A 75 -2.92 10.64 -1.04
CA GLN A 75 -2.13 11.35 -0.05
C GLN A 75 -0.63 11.26 -0.30
N VAL A 76 -0.15 10.18 -0.93
CA VAL A 76 1.26 10.04 -1.35
C VAL A 76 1.54 10.79 -2.66
N SER A 77 0.57 10.87 -3.57
CA SER A 77 0.69 11.59 -4.84
C SER A 77 0.28 13.08 -4.76
N ALA A 78 -0.28 13.54 -3.64
CA ALA A 78 -0.61 14.94 -3.42
C ALA A 78 0.67 15.73 -3.18
N THR A 79 1.35 16.06 -4.27
CA THR A 79 2.39 17.08 -4.29
C THR A 79 1.79 18.40 -3.79
N PRO A 80 2.36 19.04 -2.75
CA PRO A 80 1.83 20.27 -2.14
C PRO A 80 1.83 21.53 -3.04
N ASP A 81 2.12 21.40 -4.33
CA ASP A 81 2.30 22.54 -5.24
C ASP A 81 0.99 23.19 -5.73
N LEU A 82 -0.17 22.54 -5.54
CA LEU A 82 -1.43 23.05 -6.11
C LEU A 82 -2.19 24.05 -5.21
N ASP A 83 -1.87 24.12 -3.91
CA ASP A 83 -2.52 25.09 -3.00
C ASP A 83 -1.98 26.51 -3.17
N ASN A 84 -0.76 26.68 -3.69
CA ASN A 84 -0.14 28.00 -3.82
C ASN A 84 -0.60 28.76 -5.09
N LEU A 85 -1.20 28.10 -6.08
CA LEU A 85 -1.56 28.74 -7.36
C LEU A 85 -2.82 29.62 -7.25
N ASN A 86 -3.76 29.29 -6.36
CA ASN A 86 -4.99 30.07 -6.20
C ASN A 86 -4.80 31.40 -5.45
N THR A 87 -3.75 31.50 -4.62
CA THR A 87 -3.46 32.70 -3.83
C THR A 87 -2.75 33.78 -4.66
N VAL A 88 -1.84 33.39 -5.56
CA VAL A 88 -1.07 34.34 -6.38
C VAL A 88 -1.94 35.05 -7.43
N ASP A 89 -2.93 34.36 -8.00
CA ASP A 89 -3.84 34.97 -8.98
C ASP A 89 -4.80 35.98 -8.35
N ASN A 90 -5.27 35.73 -7.11
CA ASN A 90 -6.11 36.67 -6.37
C ASN A 90 -5.34 37.92 -5.90
N GLU A 91 -4.07 37.76 -5.54
CA GLU A 91 -3.22 38.86 -5.12
C GLU A 91 -2.81 39.76 -6.30
N LYS A 92 -2.60 39.18 -7.49
CA LYS A 92 -2.31 39.97 -8.71
C LYS A 92 -3.50 40.80 -9.16
N ASN A 93 -4.72 40.27 -9.06
CA ASN A 93 -5.94 40.96 -9.47
C ASN A 93 -6.28 42.13 -8.53
N SER A 94 -6.00 42.00 -7.23
CA SER A 94 -6.25 43.04 -6.22
C SER A 94 -5.26 44.21 -6.24
N ARG A 95 -4.14 44.11 -6.96
CA ARG A 95 -3.14 45.18 -7.10
C ARG A 95 -3.25 45.95 -8.43
N GLN A 96 -4.17 45.55 -9.32
CA GLN A 96 -4.40 46.21 -10.61
C GLN A 96 -5.71 47.00 -10.67
N HIS A 97 -6.41 47.13 -9.54
CA HIS A 97 -7.63 47.93 -9.39
C HIS A 97 -7.46 49.03 -8.35
#